data_AF-A0A8B0SL19-F1
#
_entry.id   AF-A0A8B0SL19-F1
#
_cell.length_a   1.000
_cell.length_b   1.000
_cell.length_c   1.000
_cell.angle_alpha   90.00
_cell.angle_beta   90.00
_cell.angle_gamma   90.00
#
_symmetry.space_group_name_H-M   'P 1'
#
loop_
_entity.id
_entity.type
_entity.pdbx_description
1 polymer ?
#
loop_
_entity_poly.entity_id
_entity_poly.type
_entity_poly.pdbx_seq_one_letter_code
_entity_poly.pdbx_strand_id
1 'polypeptide(L)'
;MKQEPRQPASYPLRLETETRAKLEALAKANGRSLNAQIVLMLDGLLQSDSEQTTPDGLVAERIKEYVRQEMAEQQAKLESMAESIKCEFAELSALHNRVARDLEELNKSSK
;
A
#
# COMPACT_ATOMS: atom_id res chain seq x y z
N MET A 1 -53.98 11.98 7.59
CA MET A 1 -53.43 12.40 8.90
C MET A 1 -51.97 12.77 8.69
N LYS A 2 -51.59 14.03 8.98
CA LYS A 2 -50.20 14.49 8.82
C LYS A 2 -49.39 13.87 9.96
N GLN A 3 -48.38 13.07 9.65
CA GLN A 3 -47.48 12.52 10.66
C GLN A 3 -46.71 13.69 11.27
N GLU A 4 -46.90 13.94 12.57
CA GLU A 4 -46.08 14.91 13.30
C GLU A 4 -44.62 14.44 13.30
N PRO A 5 -43.64 15.35 13.14
CA PRO A 5 -42.24 15.00 13.24
C PRO A 5 -41.99 14.47 14.65
N ARG A 6 -41.70 13.17 14.76
CA ARG A 6 -41.29 12.54 16.02
C ARG A 6 -40.06 13.29 16.52
N GLN A 7 -40.15 13.86 17.73
CA GLN A 7 -39.00 14.50 18.35
C GLN A 7 -37.87 13.46 18.47
N PRO A 8 -36.63 13.81 18.11
CA PRO A 8 -35.51 12.90 18.23
C PRO A 8 -35.31 12.49 19.69
N ALA A 9 -34.87 11.25 19.91
CA ALA A 9 -34.60 10.73 21.24
C ALA A 9 -33.55 11.61 21.95
N SER A 10 -33.90 12.09 23.15
CA SER A 10 -32.96 12.86 23.97
C SER A 10 -32.03 11.91 24.71
N TYR A 11 -30.71 12.09 24.54
CA TYR A 11 -29.70 11.31 25.24
C TYR A 11 -28.91 12.21 26.21
N PRO A 12 -29.10 12.07 27.53
CA PRO A 12 -28.40 12.90 28.50
C PRO A 12 -26.92 12.52 28.59
N LEU A 13 -26.05 13.40 28.12
CA LEU A 13 -24.59 13.23 28.20
C LEU A 13 -24.06 13.71 29.55
N ARG A 14 -23.32 12.83 30.24
CA ARG A 14 -22.54 13.20 31.43
C ARG A 14 -21.16 13.64 30.97
N LEU A 15 -20.89 14.93 31.03
CA LEU A 15 -19.62 15.51 30.64
C LEU A 15 -18.98 16.18 31.85
N GLU A 16 -17.66 16.01 31.98
CA GLU A 16 -16.87 16.79 32.92
C GLU A 16 -17.00 18.29 32.63
N THR A 17 -16.95 19.11 33.67
CA THR A 17 -17.16 20.57 33.58
C THR A 17 -16.21 21.23 32.59
N GLU A 18 -14.94 20.82 32.58
CA GLU A 18 -13.93 21.33 31.64
C GLU A 18 -14.26 20.96 30.18
N THR A 19 -14.64 19.71 29.93
CA THR A 19 -15.01 19.22 28.60
C THR A 19 -16.23 19.95 28.06
N ARG A 20 -17.24 20.16 28.92
CA ARG A 20 -18.43 20.92 28.57
C ARG A 20 -18.08 22.36 28.20
N ALA A 21 -17.25 23.02 28.99
CA ALA A 21 -16.83 24.40 28.72
C ALA A 21 -16.09 24.53 27.38
N LYS A 22 -15.21 23.57 27.05
CA LYS A 22 -14.52 23.53 25.75
C LYS A 22 -15.49 23.38 24.58
N LEU A 23 -16.45 22.47 24.69
CA LEU A 23 -17.47 22.26 23.64
C LEU A 23 -18.37 23.48 23.47
N GLU A 24 -18.75 24.16 24.55
CA GLU A 24 -19.53 25.39 24.49
C GLU A 24 -18.75 26.54 23.85
N ALA A 25 -17.45 26.67 24.14
CA ALA A 25 -16.58 27.66 23.49
C ALA A 25 -16.45 27.41 21.99
N LEU A 26 -16.25 26.15 21.59
CA LEU A 26 -16.20 25.76 20.17
C LEU A 26 -17.53 26.00 19.46
N ALA A 27 -18.65 25.63 20.09
CA ALA A 27 -19.97 25.87 19.52
C ALA A 27 -20.24 27.36 19.29
N LYS A 28 -19.88 28.22 20.26
CA LYS A 28 -19.98 29.68 20.14
C LYS A 28 -19.08 30.23 19.03
N ALA A 29 -17.83 29.78 18.95
CA ALA A 29 -16.89 30.20 17.92
C ALA A 29 -17.40 29.87 16.50
N ASN A 30 -18.08 28.73 16.35
CA ASN A 30 -18.66 28.28 15.09
C ASN A 30 -20.08 28.82 14.82
N GLY A 31 -20.64 29.65 15.71
CA GLY A 31 -22.00 30.17 15.57
C GLY A 31 -23.10 29.09 15.61
N ARG A 32 -22.86 27.98 16.33
CA ARG A 32 -23.75 26.81 16.38
C ARG A 32 -24.25 26.56 17.80
N SER A 33 -25.37 25.84 17.93
CA SER A 33 -25.80 25.33 19.23
C SER A 33 -24.85 24.21 19.70
N LEU A 34 -24.76 24.03 21.01
CA LEU A 34 -23.95 22.95 21.60
C LEU A 34 -24.35 21.58 21.04
N ASN A 35 -25.65 21.32 20.89
CA ASN A 35 -26.15 20.08 20.34
C ASN A 35 -25.71 19.89 18.88
N ALA A 36 -25.80 20.93 18.04
CA ALA A 36 -25.34 20.86 16.66
C ALA A 36 -23.83 20.58 16.56
N GLN A 37 -23.03 21.18 17.45
CA GLN A 37 -21.60 20.93 17.50
C GLN A 37 -21.28 19.49 17.91
N ILE A 38 -21.97 18.95 18.92
CA ILE A 38 -21.80 17.56 19.36
C ILE A 38 -22.19 16.59 18.25
N VAL A 39 -23.33 16.80 17.59
CA VAL A 39 -23.79 15.95 16.49
C VAL A 39 -22.77 15.95 15.35
N LEU A 40 -22.25 17.11 14.95
CA LEU A 40 -21.23 17.19 13.89
C LEU A 40 -19.93 16.48 14.25
N MET A 41 -19.49 16.58 15.51
CA MET A 41 -18.29 15.89 15.96
C MET A 41 -18.49 14.37 15.98
N LEU A 42 -19.66 13.91 16.44
CA LEU A 42 -19.99 12.48 16.46
C LEU A 42 -20.19 11.93 15.05
N ASP A 43 -20.86 12.67 14.16
CA ASP A 43 -21.03 12.32 12.76
C ASP A 43 -19.68 12.26 12.05
N GLY A 44 -18.81 13.25 12.27
CA GLY A 44 -17.43 13.22 11.77
C GLY A 44 -16.63 12.02 12.30
N LEU A 45 -16.80 11.65 13.57
CA LEU A 45 -16.12 10.48 14.15
C LEU A 45 -16.64 9.17 13.55
N LEU A 46 -17.96 9.03 13.42
CA LEU A 46 -18.60 7.87 12.82
C LEU A 46 -18.31 7.76 11.33
N GLN A 47 -18.24 8.89 10.62
CA GLN A 47 -17.80 8.94 9.24
C GLN A 47 -16.33 8.54 9.14
N SER A 48 -15.46 9.05 10.02
CA SER A 48 -14.05 8.64 10.08
C SER A 48 -13.90 7.16 10.44
N ASP A 49 -14.77 6.59 11.27
CA ASP A 49 -14.76 5.18 11.64
C ASP A 49 -15.38 4.30 10.52
N SER A 50 -16.34 4.83 9.76
CA SER A 50 -16.87 4.18 8.55
C SER A 50 -15.92 4.30 7.35
N GLU A 51 -15.08 5.35 7.34
CA GLU A 51 -13.93 5.54 6.45
C GLU A 51 -12.64 4.96 7.05
N GLN A 52 -12.69 4.29 8.20
CA GLN A 52 -11.57 3.48 8.71
C GLN A 52 -11.55 2.06 8.13
N THR A 53 -12.48 1.73 7.23
CA THR A 53 -12.12 1.05 5.99
C THR A 53 -11.85 2.15 4.96
N THR A 54 -10.75 2.90 5.05
CA THR A 54 -9.43 2.48 4.65
C THR A 54 -8.44 3.64 4.87
N PRO A 55 -7.27 3.39 5.46
CA PRO A 55 -6.09 4.24 5.25
C PRO A 55 -5.49 4.05 3.84
N ASP A 56 -6.29 3.69 2.83
CA ASP A 56 -5.80 3.08 1.57
C ASP A 56 -5.19 4.08 0.60
N GLY A 57 -5.55 5.36 0.59
CA GLY A 57 -5.02 6.26 -0.44
C GLY A 57 -3.49 6.40 -0.38
N LEU A 58 -2.96 6.70 0.81
CA LEU A 58 -1.52 6.90 1.01
C LEU A 58 -0.78 5.58 1.32
N VAL A 59 -1.44 4.62 1.98
CA VAL A 59 -0.85 3.30 2.24
C VAL A 59 -0.82 2.46 0.96
N ALA A 60 -1.87 2.46 0.13
CA ALA A 60 -1.84 1.73 -1.13
C ALA A 60 -0.88 2.36 -2.13
N GLU A 61 -0.71 3.69 -2.17
CA GLU A 61 0.34 4.29 -3.00
C GLU A 61 1.75 3.93 -2.51
N ARG A 62 1.99 3.89 -1.19
CA ARG A 62 3.25 3.38 -0.64
C ARG A 62 3.48 1.89 -0.95
N ILE A 63 2.45 1.06 -0.84
CA ILE A 63 2.53 -0.37 -1.16
C ILE A 63 2.80 -0.56 -2.66
N LYS A 64 2.11 0.18 -3.54
CA LYS A 64 2.35 0.14 -4.99
C LYS A 64 3.78 0.54 -5.33
N GLU A 65 4.31 1.57 -4.68
CA GLU A 65 5.68 2.02 -4.91
C GLU A 65 6.70 0.98 -4.43
N TYR A 66 6.47 0.41 -3.25
CA TYR A 66 7.30 -0.68 -2.72
C TYR A 66 7.28 -1.91 -3.66
N VAL A 67 6.11 -2.32 -4.13
CA VAL A 67 5.97 -3.43 -5.08
C VAL A 67 6.66 -3.13 -6.41
N ARG A 68 6.57 -1.90 -6.94
CA ARG A 68 7.30 -1.52 -8.16
C ARG A 68 8.81 -1.62 -7.95
N GLN A 69 9.31 -1.12 -6.83
CA GLN A 69 10.73 -1.16 -6.51
C GLN A 69 11.23 -2.61 -6.39
N GLU A 70 10.49 -3.46 -5.67
CA GLU A 70 10.87 -4.85 -5.48
C GLU A 70 10.80 -5.65 -6.78
N MET A 71 9.81 -5.39 -7.64
CA MET A 71 9.75 -5.98 -8.98
C MET A 71 10.92 -5.53 -9.87
N ALA A 72 11.32 -4.26 -9.80
CA ALA A 72 12.47 -3.76 -10.55
C ALA A 72 13.80 -4.39 -10.08
N GLU A 73 13.98 -4.56 -8.77
CA GLU A 73 15.14 -5.24 -8.20
C GLU A 73 15.20 -6.72 -8.60
N GLN A 74 14.05 -7.41 -8.58
CA GLN A 74 13.97 -8.80 -9.05
C GLN A 74 14.25 -8.92 -10.56
N GLN A 75 13.75 -7.98 -11.37
CA GLN A 75 14.03 -7.93 -12.80
C GLN A 75 15.53 -7.76 -13.07
N ALA A 76 16.19 -6.81 -12.41
CA ALA A 76 17.62 -6.56 -12.55
C ALA A 76 18.45 -7.77 -12.11
N LYS A 77 18.04 -8.45 -11.03
CA LYS A 77 18.70 -9.68 -10.57
C LYS A 77 18.57 -10.83 -11.58
N LEU A 78 17.40 -10.99 -12.19
CA LEU A 78 17.19 -11.99 -13.24
C LEU A 78 18.02 -11.68 -14.49
N GLU A 79 18.11 -10.42 -14.90
CA GLU A 79 18.94 -9.99 -16.03
C GLU A 79 20.42 -10.28 -15.77
N SER A 80 20.93 -9.94 -14.57
CA SER A 80 22.29 -10.26 -14.17
C SER A 80 22.56 -11.77 -14.15
N MET A 81 21.63 -12.58 -13.62
CA MET A 81 21.75 -14.03 -13.68
C MET A 81 21.74 -14.56 -15.12
N ALA A 82 20.89 -14.01 -15.99
CA ALA A 82 20.82 -14.41 -17.39
C ALA A 82 22.11 -14.08 -18.14
N GLU A 83 22.76 -12.94 -17.84
CA GLU A 83 24.08 -12.60 -18.38
C GLU A 83 25.17 -13.57 -17.89
N SER A 84 25.17 -13.91 -16.60
CA SER A 84 26.10 -14.91 -16.06
C SER A 84 25.97 -16.26 -16.77
N ILE A 85 24.73 -16.74 -16.93
CA ILE A 85 24.44 -18.01 -17.61
C ILE A 85 24.89 -17.94 -19.08
N LYS A 86 24.69 -16.82 -19.77
CA LYS A 86 25.16 -16.64 -21.16
C LYS A 86 26.68 -16.73 -21.26
N CYS A 87 27.41 -16.12 -20.33
CA CYS A 87 28.87 -16.20 -20.28
C CYS A 87 29.34 -17.64 -20.07
N GLU A 88 28.78 -18.34 -19.08
CA GLU A 88 29.10 -19.75 -18.80
C GLU A 88 28.80 -20.65 -20.01
N PHE A 89 27.67 -20.43 -20.69
CA PHE A 89 27.33 -21.18 -21.89
C PHE A 89 28.29 -20.92 -23.06
N ALA A 90 28.77 -19.67 -23.20
CA ALA A 90 29.75 -19.33 -24.21
C ALA A 90 31.11 -20.02 -23.94
N GLU A 91 31.52 -20.09 -22.68
CA GLU A 91 32.73 -20.83 -22.26
C GLU A 91 32.61 -22.33 -22.54
N LEU A 92 31.47 -22.93 -22.17
CA LEU A 92 31.20 -24.34 -22.44
C LEU A 92 31.17 -24.65 -23.95
N SER A 93 30.55 -23.77 -24.75
CA SER A 93 30.55 -23.91 -26.21
C SER A 93 31.95 -23.79 -26.79
N ALA A 94 32.77 -22.86 -26.29
CA ALA A 94 34.16 -22.72 -26.73
C ALA A 94 35.00 -23.97 -26.38
N LEU A 95 34.78 -24.55 -25.20
CA LEU A 95 35.43 -25.79 -24.78
C LEU A 95 34.98 -26.97 -25.66
N HIS A 96 33.68 -27.12 -25.91
CA HIS A 96 33.13 -28.14 -26.79
C HIS A 96 33.78 -28.09 -28.19
N ASN A 97 33.86 -26.89 -28.78
CA ASN A 97 34.49 -26.69 -30.09
C ASN A 97 36.01 -26.95 -30.11
N ARG A 98 36.70 -26.85 -28.96
CA ARG A 98 38.11 -27.26 -28.86
C ARG A 98 38.23 -28.78 -28.83
N VAL A 99 37.48 -29.44 -27.94
CA VAL A 99 37.48 -30.90 -27.84
C VAL A 99 37.09 -31.57 -29.16
N ALA A 100 36.10 -31.04 -29.87
CA ALA A 100 35.71 -31.54 -31.18
C ALA A 100 36.85 -31.45 -32.20
N ARG A 101 37.63 -30.35 -32.20
CA ARG A 101 38.80 -30.20 -33.07
C ARG A 101 39.93 -31.16 -32.69
N ASP A 102 40.24 -31.28 -31.41
CA ASP A 102 41.30 -32.18 -30.93
C ASP A 102 40.99 -33.64 -31.31
N LEU A 103 39.71 -34.05 -31.25
CA LEU A 103 39.25 -35.37 -31.70
C LEU A 103 39.37 -35.55 -33.23
N GLU A 104 39.05 -34.53 -34.03
CA GLU A 104 39.26 -34.59 -35.48
C GLU A 104 40.73 -34.70 -35.85
N GLU A 105 41.62 -33.98 -35.16
CA GLU A 105 43.06 -34.05 -35.38
C GLU A 105 43.61 -35.43 -35.04
N LEU A 106 43.22 -36.00 -33.89
CA LEU A 106 43.60 -37.37 -33.51
C LEU A 106 43.12 -38.42 -34.53
N ASN A 107 41.90 -38.29 -35.06
CA ASN A 107 41.37 -39.21 -36.05
C ASN A 107 42.07 -39.08 -37.42
N LYS A 108 42.52 -37.87 -37.79
CA LYS A 108 43.33 -37.64 -39.00
C LYS A 108 44.76 -38.18 -38.86
N SER A 109 45.36 -38.10 -37.68
CA SER A 109 46.72 -38.61 -37.42
C SER A 109 46.80 -40.14 -37.22
N SER A 110 45.66 -40.84 -37.14
CA SER A 110 45.59 -42.30 -36.99
C SER A 110 45.33 -43.05 -38.31
N LYS A 111 45.21 -42.33 -39.43
CA LYS A 111 45.15 -42.86 -40.80
C LYS A 111 46.43 -42.56 -41.55
#